data_AF-A0A812YT59-F1
#
_entry.id   AF-A0A812YT59-F1
#
_cell.length_a   1.000
_cell.length_b   1.000
_cell.length_c   1.000
_cell.angle_alpha   90.00
_cell.angle_beta   90.00
_cell.angle_gamma   90.00
#
_symmetry.space_group_name_H-M   'P 1'
#
loop_
_entity.id
_entity.type
_entity.pdbx_description
1 polymer ?
#
loop_
_entity_poly.entity_id
_entity_poly.type
_entity_poly.pdbx_seq_one_letter_code
_entity_poly.pdbx_strand_id
1 'polypeptide(L)'
;MWEKFLVALTVLLGKGLEPSRFVPLVNQCECDCRCDCGTTEEFESPREAGVPGWILLICAAVASHLLTIALAFRIASRIWSPSRTSESVTGNSVRRRGPSMELGSLLRVWYTDDDVWHERIVLLHGDGDDMYWVVTPDLDVYEENLGGNAVDGPERVRKVAHGARSRYNRPIYRFRDVVDNAFVSKYIKEAWREHEGLHGMPPETEGVQVHLPDGFVKDLVSFGPRFRVREKSAPGTPTRPAVVDARAASSGAGGSPPVDFETWVVMYQSNGEGLGEQVVPPKDAGLLRTEGRCYKIFDREGVVCLVQGCSPEEAHRVSLAAKEQSRDRDREERDVRVLPVLFDSADERWRTLGEAIPDYEEIEYEDFPLQGPRTMYRDLKQLRRLGMSFVQHHESWVRKSGVRSSDRSIYEHSTLCRSLDYMASYDQLNLPALACAEALNRRRALIELAHQGRPEAPSYEAAEEVLGVRESGDGSVVDPALTQHAAKRQAAKAEVLKQTRLAAEEKRHAYRRSEEENGGAERPGKGNGKKKKDEQNAP
;
A
#
# COMPACT_ATOMS: atom_id res chain seq x y z
N MET A 1 15.03 -34.08 -42.79
CA MET A 1 13.58 -33.97 -43.14
C MET A 1 13.09 -32.53 -43.03
N TRP A 2 13.45 -31.82 -41.96
CA TRP A 2 13.12 -30.39 -41.74
C TRP A 2 13.68 -29.40 -42.77
N GLU A 3 14.92 -29.58 -43.27
CA GLU A 3 15.46 -28.71 -44.34
C GLU A 3 14.68 -28.80 -45.65
N LYS A 4 14.19 -30.00 -46.01
CA LYS A 4 13.38 -30.20 -47.22
C LYS A 4 12.00 -29.57 -47.08
N PHE A 5 11.47 -29.49 -45.85
CA PHE A 5 10.20 -28.82 -45.55
C PHE A 5 10.33 -27.29 -45.64
N LEU A 6 11.42 -26.72 -45.12
CA LEU A 6 11.69 -25.28 -45.20
C LEU A 6 11.90 -24.81 -46.65
N VAL A 7 12.66 -25.56 -47.46
CA VAL A 7 12.87 -25.24 -48.87
C VAL A 7 11.55 -25.31 -49.67
N ALA A 8 10.68 -26.29 -49.39
CA ALA A 8 9.37 -26.38 -50.02
C ALA A 8 8.45 -25.20 -49.65
N LEU A 9 8.50 -24.75 -48.40
CA LEU A 9 7.73 -23.60 -47.92
C LEU A 9 8.21 -22.28 -48.55
N THR A 10 9.52 -22.09 -48.74
CA THR A 10 10.09 -20.91 -49.41
C THR A 10 9.71 -20.87 -50.90
N VAL A 11 9.67 -22.02 -51.57
CA VAL A 11 9.25 -22.13 -52.98
C VAL A 11 7.74 -21.85 -53.15
N LEU A 12 6.92 -22.23 -52.17
CA LEU A 12 5.48 -21.97 -52.17
C LEU A 12 5.15 -20.49 -51.92
N LEU A 13 5.90 -19.82 -51.03
CA LEU A 13 5.69 -18.40 -50.71
C LEU A 13 6.30 -17.44 -51.74
N GLY A 14 7.34 -17.87 -52.47
CA GLY A 14 8.04 -17.03 -53.44
C GLY A 14 7.36 -16.84 -54.81
N LYS A 15 6.25 -17.53 -55.10
CA LYS A 15 5.57 -17.48 -56.42
C LYS A 15 4.33 -16.59 -56.49
N GLY A 16 4.02 -15.81 -55.46
CA GLY A 16 2.67 -15.26 -55.28
C GLY A 16 2.47 -13.75 -55.29
N LEU A 17 3.48 -12.90 -55.49
CA LEU A 17 3.28 -11.44 -55.36
C LEU A 17 4.15 -10.64 -56.35
N GLU A 18 3.57 -10.27 -57.49
CA GLU A 18 4.02 -9.09 -58.23
C GLU A 18 3.32 -7.83 -57.68
N PRO A 19 4.04 -6.75 -57.35
CA PRO A 19 3.44 -5.52 -56.87
C PRO A 19 3.10 -4.60 -58.06
N SER A 20 1.87 -4.68 -58.57
CA SER A 20 1.36 -3.69 -59.53
C SER A 20 0.58 -2.57 -58.84
N ARG A 21 1.19 -1.38 -58.84
CA ARG A 21 0.57 -0.03 -58.93
C ARG A 21 -0.65 0.27 -58.03
N PHE A 22 -0.39 0.88 -56.88
CA PHE A 22 -1.35 1.78 -56.24
C PHE A 22 -0.94 3.24 -56.47
N VAL A 23 -1.76 3.97 -57.23
CA VAL A 23 -1.75 5.43 -57.35
C VAL A 23 -2.83 5.95 -56.39
N PRO A 24 -2.56 6.89 -55.48
CA PRO A 24 -3.62 7.49 -54.69
C PRO A 24 -4.31 8.60 -55.50
N LEU A 25 -5.59 8.39 -55.84
CA LEU A 25 -6.48 9.47 -56.23
C LEU A 25 -6.93 10.20 -54.98
N VAL A 26 -6.39 11.41 -54.79
CA VAL A 26 -6.90 12.43 -53.89
C VAL A 26 -8.16 13.01 -54.54
N ASN A 27 -9.32 12.87 -53.91
CA ASN A 27 -10.48 13.71 -54.19
C ASN A 27 -10.88 14.42 -52.90
N GLN A 28 -10.52 15.70 -52.83
CA GLN A 28 -11.21 16.70 -52.03
C GLN A 28 -12.58 16.93 -52.65
N CYS A 29 -13.65 16.85 -51.85
CA CYS A 29 -14.90 17.52 -52.16
C CYS A 29 -15.16 18.59 -51.10
N GLU A 30 -14.86 19.83 -51.48
CA GLU A 30 -15.56 21.00 -50.96
C GLU A 30 -16.83 21.18 -51.79
N CYS A 31 -18.00 20.94 -51.21
CA CYS A 31 -19.23 21.57 -51.68
C CYS A 31 -20.27 21.60 -50.56
N ASP A 32 -20.61 22.83 -50.18
CA ASP A 32 -21.66 23.22 -49.25
C ASP A 32 -22.94 23.42 -50.07
N CYS A 33 -23.73 22.37 -50.27
CA CYS A 33 -25.08 22.51 -50.85
C CYS A 33 -26.02 21.37 -50.44
N ARG A 34 -27.16 21.77 -49.86
CA ARG A 34 -28.38 20.97 -49.71
C ARG A 34 -28.94 20.61 -51.08
N CYS A 35 -28.82 19.34 -51.48
CA CYS A 35 -29.60 18.76 -52.57
C CYS A 35 -30.02 17.33 -52.19
N ASP A 36 -31.33 17.12 -52.20
CA ASP A 36 -32.00 15.84 -52.04
C ASP A 36 -32.05 15.15 -53.41
N CYS A 37 -31.41 13.98 -53.56
CA CYS A 37 -31.56 13.12 -54.73
C CYS A 37 -31.22 11.67 -54.37
N GLY A 38 -32.26 10.87 -54.16
CA GLY A 38 -32.15 9.43 -54.22
C GLY A 38 -32.04 8.93 -55.66
N THR A 39 -31.27 7.87 -55.86
CA THR A 39 -31.56 6.74 -56.76
C THR A 39 -30.59 5.62 -56.44
N THR A 40 -31.16 4.44 -56.23
CA THR A 40 -30.50 3.14 -56.10
C THR A 40 -29.87 2.72 -57.42
N GLU A 41 -28.56 2.47 -57.43
CA GLU A 41 -27.92 1.60 -58.42
C GLU A 41 -27.10 0.54 -57.70
N GLU A 42 -27.43 -0.71 -58.03
CA GLU A 42 -26.79 -1.92 -57.55
C GLU A 42 -25.34 -1.99 -58.07
N PHE A 43 -24.39 -1.98 -57.15
CA PHE A 43 -22.98 -2.25 -57.45
C PHE A 43 -22.75 -3.75 -57.32
N GLU A 44 -22.70 -4.46 -58.45
CA GLU A 44 -22.27 -5.86 -58.50
C GLU A 44 -20.80 -5.94 -58.03
N SER A 45 -20.55 -6.64 -56.93
CA SER A 45 -19.20 -6.86 -56.42
C SER A 45 -18.46 -7.92 -57.24
N PRO A 46 -17.15 -7.73 -57.49
CA PRO A 46 -16.36 -8.75 -58.16
C PRO A 46 -16.23 -9.98 -57.25
N ARG A 47 -16.54 -11.16 -57.81
CA ARG A 47 -16.31 -12.47 -57.18
C ARG A 47 -14.82 -12.69 -56.96
N GLU A 48 -14.32 -12.28 -55.79
CA GLU A 48 -12.99 -12.66 -55.33
C GLU A 48 -12.99 -14.15 -54.97
N ALA A 49 -12.00 -14.88 -55.48
CA ALA A 49 -11.74 -16.26 -55.16
C ALA A 49 -11.36 -16.36 -53.67
N GLY A 50 -12.36 -16.58 -52.83
CA GLY A 50 -12.19 -16.72 -51.39
C GLY A 50 -11.23 -17.86 -51.07
N VAL A 51 -10.08 -17.51 -50.50
CA VAL A 51 -9.24 -18.47 -49.79
C VAL A 51 -10.11 -19.05 -48.67
N PRO A 52 -10.34 -20.38 -48.62
CA PRO A 52 -11.19 -20.98 -47.62
C PRO A 52 -10.76 -20.56 -46.21
N GLY A 53 -11.69 -20.07 -45.39
CA GLY A 53 -11.39 -19.53 -44.05
C GLY A 53 -10.66 -20.51 -43.12
N TRP A 54 -10.73 -21.81 -43.40
CA TRP A 54 -9.96 -22.83 -42.67
C TRP A 54 -8.44 -22.72 -42.90
N ILE A 55 -7.98 -22.21 -44.06
CA ILE A 55 -6.55 -22.00 -44.34
C ILE A 55 -6.00 -20.88 -43.45
N LEU A 56 -6.75 -19.78 -43.27
CA LEU A 56 -6.36 -18.70 -42.37
C LEU A 56 -6.30 -19.17 -40.90
N LEU A 57 -7.23 -20.02 -40.49
CA LEU A 57 -7.23 -20.65 -39.16
C LEU A 57 -6.00 -21.54 -38.93
N ILE A 58 -5.60 -22.34 -39.92
CA ILE A 58 -4.39 -23.16 -39.83
C ILE A 58 -3.14 -22.29 -39.78
N CYS A 59 -3.04 -21.25 -40.61
CA CYS A 59 -1.91 -20.32 -40.58
C CYS A 59 -1.78 -19.61 -39.21
N ALA A 60 -2.90 -19.19 -38.61
CA ALA A 60 -2.90 -18.57 -37.28
C ALA A 60 -2.44 -19.56 -36.18
N ALA A 61 -2.92 -20.81 -36.23
CA ALA A 61 -2.52 -21.84 -35.27
C ALA A 61 -1.02 -22.19 -35.36
N VAL A 62 -0.49 -22.31 -36.59
CA VAL A 62 0.94 -22.57 -36.82
C VAL A 62 1.80 -21.39 -36.37
N ALA A 63 1.39 -20.16 -36.66
CA ALA A 63 2.10 -18.97 -36.20
C ALA A 63 2.13 -18.89 -34.66
N SER A 64 1.01 -19.19 -34.00
CA SER A 64 0.95 -19.24 -32.53
C SER A 64 1.91 -20.27 -31.95
N HIS A 65 1.96 -21.49 -32.49
CA HIS A 65 2.87 -22.53 -32.01
C HIS A 65 4.35 -22.20 -32.25
N LEU A 66 4.69 -21.62 -33.40
CA LEU A 66 6.06 -21.18 -33.66
C LEU A 66 6.50 -20.08 -32.69
N LEU A 67 5.59 -19.17 -32.31
CA LEU A 67 5.85 -18.14 -31.31
C LEU A 67 6.12 -18.74 -29.92
N THR A 68 5.33 -19.75 -29.53
CA THR A 68 5.53 -20.47 -28.25
C THR A 68 6.86 -21.20 -28.21
N ILE A 69 7.25 -21.87 -29.31
CA ILE A 69 8.55 -22.57 -29.43
C ILE A 69 9.71 -21.58 -29.39
N ALA A 70 9.60 -20.44 -30.07
CA ALA A 70 10.63 -19.40 -30.04
C ALA A 70 10.80 -18.80 -28.64
N LEU A 71 9.69 -18.58 -27.92
CA LEU A 71 9.71 -18.10 -26.54
C LEU A 71 10.36 -19.13 -25.60
N ALA A 72 10.03 -20.41 -25.75
CA ALA A 72 10.63 -21.50 -24.98
C ALA A 72 12.14 -21.61 -25.22
N PHE A 73 12.61 -21.48 -26.48
CA PHE A 73 14.04 -21.45 -26.80
C PHE A 73 14.75 -20.24 -26.16
N ARG A 74 14.10 -19.07 -26.14
CA ARG A 74 14.67 -17.87 -25.53
C ARG A 74 14.79 -18.00 -24.01
N ILE A 75 13.80 -18.60 -23.35
CA ILE A 75 13.85 -18.89 -21.91
C ILE A 75 14.91 -19.95 -21.61
N ALA A 76 14.95 -21.05 -22.36
CA ALA A 76 15.95 -22.10 -22.19
C ALA A 76 17.39 -21.59 -22.40
N SER A 77 17.60 -20.69 -23.38
CA SER A 77 18.93 -20.07 -23.62
C SER A 77 19.40 -19.14 -22.50
N ARG A 78 18.49 -18.61 -21.68
CA ARG A 78 18.84 -17.82 -20.49
C ARG A 78 19.15 -18.69 -19.27
N ILE A 79 18.46 -19.82 -19.14
CA ILE A 79 18.66 -20.75 -18.02
C ILE A 79 19.92 -21.59 -18.23
N TRP A 80 20.30 -21.84 -19.49
CA TRP A 80 21.44 -22.69 -19.83
C TRP A 80 22.58 -21.87 -20.44
N SER A 81 23.09 -20.91 -19.66
CA SER A 81 24.42 -20.33 -19.91
C SER A 81 25.43 -21.20 -19.16
N PRO A 82 26.33 -21.94 -19.84
CA PRO A 82 27.33 -22.75 -19.17
C PRO A 82 28.22 -21.83 -18.35
N SER A 83 28.32 -22.08 -17.06
CA SER A 83 29.30 -21.49 -16.16
C SER A 83 30.68 -21.63 -16.79
N ARG A 84 31.18 -20.55 -17.38
CA ARG A 84 32.58 -20.44 -17.79
C ARG A 84 33.41 -20.51 -16.52
N THR A 85 33.98 -21.69 -16.26
CA THR A 85 35.13 -21.84 -15.39
C THR A 85 36.21 -20.92 -15.93
N SER A 86 36.48 -19.83 -15.19
CA SER A 86 37.57 -18.92 -15.48
C SER A 86 38.89 -19.68 -15.29
N GLU A 87 39.56 -19.99 -16.39
CA GLU A 87 40.98 -20.32 -16.37
C GLU A 87 41.74 -19.16 -15.71
N SER A 88 42.48 -19.52 -14.66
CA SER A 88 43.35 -18.64 -13.92
C SER A 88 44.49 -18.14 -14.82
N VAL A 89 44.32 -16.98 -15.43
CA VAL A 89 45.43 -16.19 -15.95
C VAL A 89 46.13 -15.57 -14.75
N THR A 90 47.21 -16.23 -14.31
CA THR A 90 48.15 -15.74 -13.30
C THR A 90 49.00 -14.61 -13.87
N GLY A 91 48.35 -13.48 -14.17
CA GLY A 91 49.02 -12.20 -14.40
C GLY A 91 48.95 -11.39 -13.11
N ASN A 92 50.09 -11.16 -12.45
CA ASN A 92 50.25 -10.26 -11.30
C ASN A 92 49.94 -8.80 -11.69
N SER A 93 48.69 -8.48 -12.00
CA SER A 93 48.20 -7.11 -11.93
C SER A 93 47.88 -6.85 -10.46
N VAL A 94 48.71 -6.04 -9.80
CA VAL A 94 48.42 -5.51 -8.47
C VAL A 94 47.12 -4.72 -8.59
N ARG A 95 45.98 -5.36 -8.33
CA ARG A 95 44.68 -4.68 -8.19
C ARG A 95 44.86 -3.69 -7.06
N ARG A 96 44.92 -2.40 -7.39
CA ARG A 96 44.82 -1.34 -6.39
C ARG A 96 43.45 -1.50 -5.76
N ARG A 97 43.38 -2.09 -4.56
CA ARG A 97 42.16 -2.05 -3.75
C ARG A 97 41.73 -0.60 -3.66
N GLY A 98 40.49 -0.33 -4.06
CA GLY A 98 39.90 0.98 -3.83
C GLY A 98 39.93 1.31 -2.33
N PRO A 99 39.92 2.59 -1.96
CA PRO A 99 39.73 2.96 -0.56
C PRO A 99 38.40 2.38 -0.06
N SER A 100 38.42 1.65 1.06
CA SER A 100 37.20 1.16 1.69
C SER A 100 36.27 2.33 1.99
N MET A 101 35.01 2.24 1.57
CA MET A 101 34.05 3.31 1.77
C MET A 101 33.38 3.18 3.14
N GLU A 102 33.39 4.25 3.93
CA GLU A 102 32.73 4.29 5.24
C GLU A 102 31.21 4.44 5.06
N LEU A 103 30.43 3.70 5.86
CA LEU A 103 28.96 3.81 5.86
C LEU A 103 28.52 5.22 6.28
N GLY A 104 27.48 5.74 5.62
CA GLY A 104 26.96 7.10 5.75
C GLY A 104 27.76 8.16 4.97
N SER A 105 28.83 7.78 4.27
CA SER A 105 29.58 8.68 3.41
C SER A 105 28.76 9.13 2.19
N LEU A 106 28.78 10.43 1.91
CA LEU A 106 28.30 10.97 0.64
C LEU A 106 29.37 10.77 -0.44
N LEU A 107 28.97 10.15 -1.54
CA LEU A 107 29.79 9.91 -2.71
C LEU A 107 29.28 10.72 -3.88
N ARG A 108 30.19 11.05 -4.80
CA ARG A 108 29.87 11.44 -6.16
C ARG A 108 30.41 10.40 -7.11
N VAL A 109 29.53 9.84 -7.91
CA VAL A 109 29.82 8.79 -8.88
C VAL A 109 29.63 9.32 -10.30
N TRP A 110 30.45 8.87 -11.23
CA TRP A 110 30.41 9.27 -12.64
C TRP A 110 30.29 8.03 -13.51
N TYR A 111 29.28 7.99 -14.38
CA TYR A 111 29.08 6.92 -15.35
C TYR A 111 29.58 7.36 -16.73
N THR A 112 30.04 6.40 -17.54
CA THR A 112 30.59 6.69 -18.87
C THR A 112 29.55 7.19 -19.87
N ASP A 113 28.29 6.86 -19.64
CA ASP A 113 27.13 7.13 -20.49
C ASP A 113 26.34 8.37 -20.06
N ASP A 114 26.79 9.08 -19.01
CA ASP A 114 26.13 10.26 -18.47
C ASP A 114 27.01 11.52 -18.61
N ASP A 115 26.39 12.70 -18.63
CA ASP A 115 27.06 14.01 -18.61
C ASP A 115 26.99 14.71 -17.24
N VAL A 116 26.33 14.07 -16.25
CA VAL A 116 26.10 14.57 -14.89
C VAL A 116 26.78 13.65 -13.85
N TRP A 117 27.33 14.25 -12.79
CA TRP A 117 27.78 13.48 -11.62
C TRP A 117 26.59 13.11 -10.74
N HIS A 118 26.56 11.91 -10.19
CA HIS A 118 25.47 11.44 -9.33
C HIS A 118 25.88 11.41 -7.86
N GLU A 119 25.04 11.91 -6.96
CA GLU A 119 25.24 11.70 -5.53
C GLU A 119 24.73 10.32 -5.08
N ARG A 120 25.46 9.66 -4.19
CA ARG A 120 25.09 8.40 -3.54
C ARG A 120 25.43 8.49 -2.06
N ILE A 121 24.64 7.85 -1.20
CA ILE A 121 25.02 7.66 0.20
C ILE A 121 25.21 6.17 0.43
N VAL A 122 26.37 5.78 0.96
CA VAL A 122 26.67 4.39 1.31
C VAL A 122 25.87 4.02 2.55
N LEU A 123 25.06 2.96 2.48
CA LEU A 123 24.21 2.52 3.57
C LEU A 123 24.76 1.27 4.26
N LEU A 124 25.13 0.24 3.48
CA LEU A 124 25.65 -1.05 3.95
C LEU A 124 26.67 -1.62 2.97
N HIS A 125 27.46 -2.59 3.41
CA HIS A 125 28.23 -3.46 2.52
C HIS A 125 27.30 -4.50 1.88
N GLY A 126 27.50 -4.76 0.59
CA GLY A 126 26.81 -5.80 -0.17
C GLY A 126 27.56 -7.14 -0.15
N ASP A 127 27.18 -8.06 -1.03
CA ASP A 127 27.84 -9.35 -1.20
C ASP A 127 29.03 -9.22 -2.16
N GLY A 128 30.14 -8.69 -1.64
CA GLY A 128 31.42 -8.54 -2.35
C GLY A 128 32.25 -7.34 -1.89
N ASP A 129 33.56 -7.40 -2.14
CA ASP A 129 34.53 -6.38 -1.70
C ASP A 129 34.20 -4.94 -2.16
N ASP A 130 33.57 -4.82 -3.33
CA ASP A 130 33.23 -3.55 -3.97
C ASP A 130 31.71 -3.31 -4.10
N MET A 131 30.87 -4.17 -3.52
CA MET A 131 29.42 -4.03 -3.55
C MET A 131 28.93 -3.28 -2.32
N TYR A 132 28.07 -2.30 -2.54
CA TYR A 132 27.52 -1.45 -1.47
C TYR A 132 26.04 -1.20 -1.71
N TRP A 133 25.27 -1.23 -0.64
CA TRP A 133 23.91 -0.70 -0.68
C TRP A 133 23.97 0.82 -0.64
N VAL A 134 23.30 1.46 -1.59
CA VAL A 134 23.29 2.92 -1.73
C VAL A 134 21.86 3.44 -1.81
N VAL A 135 21.68 4.72 -1.43
CA VAL A 135 20.47 5.48 -1.76
C VAL A 135 20.77 6.56 -2.80
N THR A 136 19.87 6.74 -3.76
CA THR A 136 19.93 7.75 -4.82
C THR A 136 19.15 9.02 -4.47
N PRO A 137 19.34 10.13 -5.22
CA PRO A 137 18.52 11.33 -5.06
C PRO A 137 17.00 11.12 -5.25
N ASP A 138 16.61 10.09 -5.99
CA ASP A 138 15.22 9.66 -6.20
C ASP A 138 14.67 8.80 -5.06
N LEU A 139 15.51 8.56 -4.04
CA LEU A 139 15.21 7.77 -2.85
C LEU A 139 15.09 6.26 -3.11
N ASP A 140 15.61 5.79 -4.24
CA ASP A 140 15.75 4.36 -4.51
C ASP A 140 16.91 3.79 -3.70
N VAL A 141 16.70 2.59 -3.14
CA VAL A 141 17.70 1.82 -2.41
C VAL A 141 18.03 0.57 -3.23
N TYR A 142 19.31 0.35 -3.51
CA TYR A 142 19.76 -0.86 -4.22
C TYR A 142 21.25 -1.11 -4.00
N GLU A 143 21.68 -2.32 -4.39
CA GLU A 143 23.08 -2.73 -4.36
C GLU A 143 23.81 -2.26 -5.63
N GLU A 144 24.94 -1.57 -5.46
CA GLU A 144 25.73 -1.01 -6.54
C GLU A 144 27.22 -1.36 -6.37
N ASN A 145 27.90 -1.71 -7.48
CA ASN A 145 29.34 -1.93 -7.46
C ASN A 145 30.09 -0.60 -7.54
N LEU A 146 30.76 -0.18 -6.47
CA LEU A 146 31.47 1.09 -6.40
C LEU A 146 32.99 0.96 -6.66
N GLY A 147 33.44 -0.16 -7.20
CA GLY A 147 34.86 -0.48 -7.44
C GLY A 147 35.50 0.27 -8.62
N GLY A 148 34.73 1.05 -9.39
CA GLY A 148 35.26 1.86 -10.50
C GLY A 148 35.55 1.11 -11.80
N ASN A 149 35.25 -0.20 -11.86
CA ASN A 149 35.64 -1.09 -12.97
C ASN A 149 34.49 -1.97 -13.49
N ALA A 150 33.27 -1.80 -12.97
CA ALA A 150 32.14 -2.62 -13.38
C ALA A 150 31.61 -2.15 -14.74
N VAL A 151 31.18 -3.11 -15.57
CA VAL A 151 30.56 -2.84 -16.88
C VAL A 151 29.32 -1.96 -16.74
N ASP A 152 28.57 -2.18 -15.65
CA ASP A 152 27.32 -1.48 -15.33
C ASP A 152 27.46 -0.57 -14.10
N GLY A 153 28.69 -0.22 -13.70
CA GLY A 153 28.95 0.63 -12.53
C GLY A 153 29.63 1.95 -12.89
N PRO A 154 29.84 2.83 -11.90
CA PRO A 154 30.48 4.10 -12.13
C PRO A 154 31.95 3.92 -12.50
N GLU A 155 32.42 4.68 -13.50
CA GLU A 155 33.83 4.75 -13.90
C GLU A 155 34.67 5.40 -12.79
N ARG A 156 34.09 6.37 -12.08
CA ARG A 156 34.81 7.15 -11.06
C ARG A 156 33.93 7.35 -9.84
N VAL A 157 34.48 7.03 -8.68
CA VAL A 157 33.85 7.27 -7.38
C VAL A 157 34.71 8.21 -6.55
N ARG A 158 34.08 9.21 -5.93
CA ARG A 158 34.77 10.18 -5.07
C ARG A 158 33.97 10.43 -3.80
N LYS A 159 34.60 10.26 -2.64
CA LYS A 159 34.05 10.66 -1.35
C LYS A 159 34.02 12.19 -1.24
N VAL A 160 32.91 12.74 -0.77
CA VAL A 160 32.68 14.17 -0.63
C VAL A 160 32.15 14.45 0.78
N ALA A 161 32.58 15.54 1.40
CA ALA A 161 32.00 15.96 2.68
C ALA A 161 30.54 16.43 2.48
N HIS A 162 29.67 16.10 3.44
CA HIS A 162 28.28 16.56 3.45
C HIS A 162 28.22 18.09 3.34
N GLY A 163 27.39 18.61 2.44
CA GLY A 163 27.25 20.05 2.17
C GLY A 163 28.39 20.69 1.37
N ALA A 164 29.42 19.95 0.95
CA ALA A 164 30.52 20.53 0.18
C ALA A 164 30.06 20.98 -1.22
N ARG A 165 30.28 22.28 -1.52
CA ARG A 165 30.06 22.83 -2.86
C ARG A 165 30.94 22.09 -3.88
N SER A 166 30.35 21.81 -5.03
CA SER A 166 31.05 21.19 -6.15
C SER A 166 32.24 22.03 -6.60
N ARG A 167 33.39 21.37 -6.78
CA ARG A 167 34.52 21.91 -7.55
C ARG A 167 34.50 21.42 -9.01
N TYR A 168 33.51 20.62 -9.38
CA TYR A 168 33.36 20.07 -10.73
C TYR A 168 32.70 21.11 -11.62
N ASN A 169 33.25 21.30 -12.83
CA ASN A 169 32.68 22.17 -13.85
C ASN A 169 31.53 21.47 -14.63
N ARG A 170 30.87 20.49 -14.00
CA ARG A 170 29.78 19.70 -14.57
C ARG A 170 28.60 19.70 -13.60
N PRO A 171 27.36 19.58 -14.11
CA PRO A 171 26.19 19.43 -13.27
C PRO A 171 26.32 18.21 -12.35
N ILE A 172 25.63 18.26 -11.22
CA ILE A 172 25.51 17.12 -10.30
C ILE A 172 24.03 16.89 -10.05
N TYR A 173 23.61 15.64 -10.20
CA TYR A 173 22.33 15.12 -9.76
C TYR A 173 22.40 14.89 -8.24
N ARG A 174 21.72 15.75 -7.48
CA ARG A 174 21.83 15.84 -6.02
C ARG A 174 20.50 15.53 -5.34
N PHE A 175 20.58 15.11 -4.09
CA PHE A 175 19.42 15.02 -3.21
C PHE A 175 18.70 16.38 -3.16
N ARG A 176 17.37 16.34 -3.35
CA ARG A 176 16.52 17.53 -3.26
C ARG A 176 16.48 18.09 -1.84
N ASP A 177 16.38 17.18 -0.87
CA ASP A 177 16.28 17.51 0.54
C ASP A 177 17.65 17.44 1.24
N VAL A 178 17.75 18.10 2.40
CA VAL A 178 18.96 18.07 3.22
C VAL A 178 19.14 16.66 3.79
N VAL A 179 20.29 16.06 3.49
CA VAL A 179 20.69 14.76 4.04
C VAL A 179 21.14 14.97 5.49
N ASP A 180 20.22 14.74 6.43
CA ASP A 180 20.48 14.80 7.86
C ASP A 180 20.65 13.40 8.47
N ASN A 181 20.89 13.35 9.79
CA ASN A 181 21.05 12.08 10.50
C ASN A 181 19.79 11.21 10.45
N ALA A 182 18.60 11.82 10.45
CA ALA A 182 17.34 11.10 10.44
C ALA A 182 17.13 10.42 9.07
N PHE A 183 17.48 11.12 7.99
CA PHE A 183 17.52 10.60 6.63
C PHE A 183 18.42 9.37 6.53
N VAL A 184 19.70 9.50 6.90
CA VAL A 184 20.65 8.37 6.82
C VAL A 184 20.21 7.21 7.70
N SER A 185 19.71 7.49 8.92
CA SER A 185 19.20 6.46 9.83
C SER A 185 17.99 5.71 9.28
N LYS A 186 17.10 6.40 8.56
CA LYS A 186 15.91 5.80 7.93
C LYS A 186 16.36 4.82 6.85
N TYR A 187 17.21 5.27 5.92
CA TYR A 187 17.60 4.46 4.77
C TYR A 187 18.56 3.31 5.12
N ILE A 188 19.39 3.43 6.16
CA ILE A 188 20.15 2.28 6.68
C ILE A 188 19.22 1.16 7.15
N LYS A 189 18.10 1.49 7.81
CA LYS A 189 17.11 0.49 8.24
C LYS A 189 16.32 -0.13 7.10
N GLU A 190 16.19 0.60 6.00
CA GLU A 190 15.53 0.13 4.78
C GLU A 190 16.46 -0.82 4.03
N ALA A 191 17.69 -0.37 3.74
CA ALA A 191 18.73 -1.22 3.15
C ALA A 191 18.99 -2.48 3.98
N TRP A 192 18.91 -2.41 5.32
CA TRP A 192 19.07 -3.60 6.16
C TRP A 192 17.99 -4.64 5.90
N ARG A 193 16.73 -4.20 5.83
CA ARG A 193 15.58 -5.10 5.59
C ARG A 193 15.66 -5.72 4.20
N GLU A 194 16.08 -4.96 3.20
CA GLU A 194 16.25 -5.46 1.83
C GLU A 194 17.44 -6.42 1.72
N HIS A 195 18.57 -6.08 2.35
CA HIS A 195 19.73 -6.97 2.42
C HIS A 195 19.38 -8.29 3.11
N GLU A 196 18.67 -8.23 4.24
CA GLU A 196 18.23 -9.41 4.98
C GLU A 196 17.29 -10.30 4.13
N GLY A 197 16.42 -9.69 3.33
CA GLY A 197 15.54 -10.43 2.42
C GLY A 197 16.26 -11.11 1.25
N LEU A 198 17.36 -10.53 0.75
CA LEU A 198 18.09 -11.07 -0.41
C LEU A 198 19.23 -12.02 -0.02
N HIS A 199 20.01 -11.64 0.99
CA HIS A 199 21.27 -12.28 1.35
C HIS A 199 21.25 -12.91 2.76
N GLY A 200 20.17 -12.73 3.52
CA GLY A 200 20.08 -13.12 4.92
C GLY A 200 20.79 -12.13 5.85
N MET A 201 21.02 -12.54 7.11
CA MET A 201 21.66 -11.67 8.09
C MET A 201 23.09 -11.28 7.64
N PRO A 202 23.42 -9.98 7.56
CA PRO A 202 24.74 -9.53 7.11
C PRO A 202 25.85 -10.11 8.01
N PRO A 203 26.89 -10.73 7.43
CA PRO A 203 27.78 -11.62 8.18
C PRO A 203 28.67 -10.96 9.26
N GLU A 204 28.82 -9.63 9.29
CA GLU A 204 29.70 -8.96 10.26
C GLU A 204 29.18 -7.54 10.57
N THR A 205 28.28 -7.40 11.54
CA THR A 205 27.71 -6.09 11.92
C THR A 205 28.33 -5.49 13.19
N GLU A 206 28.99 -6.32 14.00
CA GLU A 206 29.65 -5.87 15.22
C GLU A 206 30.89 -5.03 14.91
N GLY A 207 30.96 -3.84 15.50
CA GLY A 207 32.09 -2.92 15.34
C GLY A 207 32.10 -2.12 14.03
N VAL A 208 31.12 -2.32 13.13
CA VAL A 208 31.00 -1.50 11.92
C VAL A 208 30.43 -0.13 12.29
N GLN A 209 31.20 0.91 11.99
CA GLN A 209 30.88 2.30 12.31
C GLN A 209 30.17 3.01 11.15
N VAL A 210 29.06 3.66 11.46
CA VAL A 210 28.29 4.51 10.54
C VAL A 210 28.60 5.97 10.86
N HIS A 211 29.10 6.70 9.87
CA HIS A 211 29.40 8.12 9.95
C HIS A 211 28.17 8.94 9.53
N LEU A 212 27.59 9.66 10.48
CA LEU A 212 26.45 10.53 10.24
C LEU A 212 26.88 11.91 9.71
N PRO A 213 25.99 12.63 8.97
CA PRO A 213 26.31 13.93 8.38
C PRO A 213 26.84 14.99 9.35
N ASP A 214 26.44 14.95 10.62
CA ASP A 214 26.90 15.87 11.67
C ASP A 214 28.24 15.46 12.32
N GLY A 215 28.87 14.39 11.83
CA GLY A 215 30.14 13.86 12.31
C GLY A 215 30.00 12.86 13.46
N PHE A 216 28.79 12.54 13.92
CA PHE A 216 28.60 11.49 14.91
C PHE A 216 28.84 10.12 14.29
N VAL A 217 29.47 9.24 15.08
CA VAL A 217 29.69 7.85 14.72
C VAL A 217 28.77 6.97 15.55
N LYS A 218 28.00 6.09 14.89
CA LYS A 218 27.13 5.10 15.55
C LYS A 218 27.49 3.70 15.08
N ASP A 219 27.37 2.74 15.98
CA ASP A 219 27.50 1.33 15.58
C ASP A 219 26.32 0.92 14.70
N LEU A 220 26.62 0.17 13.65
CA LEU A 220 25.66 -0.33 12.67
C LEU A 220 24.54 -1.16 13.36
N VAL A 221 24.89 -1.95 14.37
CA VAL A 221 23.95 -2.73 15.20
C VAL A 221 22.88 -1.84 15.87
N SER A 222 23.19 -0.56 16.15
CA SER A 222 22.24 0.36 16.80
C SER A 222 21.04 0.74 15.92
N PHE A 223 21.15 0.52 14.60
CA PHE A 223 20.11 0.74 13.60
C PHE A 223 19.26 -0.50 13.35
N GLY A 224 19.78 -1.70 13.63
CA GLY A 224 19.03 -2.95 13.49
C GLY A 224 17.75 -2.97 14.35
N PRO A 225 16.81 -3.87 14.04
CA PRO A 225 15.58 -4.02 14.80
C PRO A 225 15.92 -4.29 16.27
N ARG A 226 15.71 -3.29 17.14
CA ARG A 226 15.81 -3.49 18.58
C ARG A 226 14.58 -4.29 19.00
N PHE A 227 14.75 -5.58 19.18
CA PHE A 227 13.81 -6.39 19.94
C PHE A 227 13.79 -5.86 21.39
N ARG A 228 12.95 -4.85 21.63
CA ARG A 228 12.60 -4.48 23.00
C ARG A 228 11.73 -5.61 23.52
N VAL A 229 12.34 -6.49 24.32
CA VAL A 229 11.58 -7.31 25.28
C VAL A 229 10.92 -6.30 26.22
N ARG A 230 9.67 -5.92 25.89
CA ARG A 230 8.85 -5.11 26.78
C ARG A 230 8.48 -6.02 27.94
N GLU A 231 9.24 -5.95 29.02
CA GLU A 231 8.78 -6.46 30.32
C GLU A 231 7.46 -5.74 30.63
N LYS A 232 6.33 -6.42 30.37
CA LYS A 232 5.05 -6.05 30.95
C LYS A 232 5.21 -6.25 32.45
N SER A 233 5.51 -5.18 33.17
CA SER A 233 5.28 -5.12 34.61
C SER A 233 3.83 -5.49 34.85
N ALA A 234 3.61 -6.64 35.48
CA ALA A 234 2.28 -7.18 35.73
C ALA A 234 1.43 -6.17 36.52
N PRO A 235 0.19 -5.87 36.09
CA PRO A 235 -0.69 -5.01 36.84
C PRO A 235 -1.19 -5.77 38.08
N GLY A 236 -0.74 -5.34 39.26
CA GLY A 236 -1.40 -5.62 40.53
C GLY A 236 -1.06 -6.96 41.19
N THR A 237 0.12 -7.07 41.79
CA THR A 237 0.36 -8.03 42.88
C THR A 237 0.03 -7.34 44.21
N PRO A 238 -0.88 -7.88 45.04
CA PRO A 238 -1.24 -7.27 46.32
C PRO A 238 -0.05 -7.25 47.28
N THR A 239 0.12 -6.11 47.95
CA THR A 239 1.13 -5.80 48.95
C THR A 239 1.16 -6.86 50.05
N ARG A 240 2.22 -7.64 50.10
CA ARG A 240 2.54 -8.53 51.23
C ARG A 240 3.17 -7.69 52.36
N PRO A 241 2.82 -7.94 53.64
CA PRO A 241 3.30 -7.10 54.74
C PRO A 241 4.80 -7.31 55.00
N ALA A 242 5.41 -6.23 55.46
CA ALA A 242 6.83 -6.11 55.79
C ALA A 242 7.31 -7.26 56.69
N VAL A 243 8.22 -8.06 56.16
CA VAL A 243 9.05 -8.96 56.95
C VAL A 243 10.39 -8.29 57.20
N VAL A 244 10.73 -8.27 58.47
CA VAL A 244 11.84 -7.61 59.14
C VAL A 244 13.19 -8.05 58.59
N ASP A 245 14.11 -7.08 58.50
CA ASP A 245 15.52 -7.22 58.19
C ASP A 245 16.20 -8.39 58.92
N ALA A 246 16.78 -9.29 58.14
CA ALA A 246 17.83 -10.20 58.59
C ALA A 246 19.05 -10.07 57.67
N ARG A 247 20.02 -9.27 58.13
CA ARG A 247 21.41 -9.36 57.70
C ARG A 247 21.90 -10.81 57.89
N ALA A 248 22.35 -11.45 56.82
CA ALA A 248 23.20 -12.63 56.93
C ALA A 248 24.10 -12.79 55.69
N ALA A 249 25.41 -12.66 55.96
CA ALA A 249 26.50 -13.47 55.45
C ALA A 249 26.60 -13.74 53.93
N SER A 250 27.52 -13.00 53.32
CA SER A 250 28.37 -13.47 52.22
C SER A 250 29.13 -14.74 52.61
N SER A 251 28.78 -15.88 52.04
CA SER A 251 29.68 -17.05 51.90
C SER A 251 29.00 -18.17 51.13
N GLY A 252 29.72 -18.75 50.16
CA GLY A 252 29.45 -20.08 49.64
C GLY A 252 29.09 -20.12 48.16
N ALA A 253 30.10 -20.32 47.32
CA ALA A 253 29.95 -20.94 46.01
C ALA A 253 29.47 -22.39 46.19
N GLY A 254 28.20 -22.56 46.57
CA GLY A 254 27.50 -23.83 46.51
C GLY A 254 26.94 -23.95 45.11
N GLY A 255 27.59 -24.74 44.25
CA GLY A 255 27.01 -25.14 42.97
C GLY A 255 25.67 -25.79 43.27
N SER A 256 24.58 -25.10 42.94
CA SER A 256 23.26 -25.72 42.93
C SER A 256 23.36 -26.98 42.07
N PRO A 257 22.82 -28.11 42.54
CA PRO A 257 22.84 -29.34 41.76
C PRO A 257 22.28 -29.04 40.35
N PRO A 258 22.83 -29.65 39.30
CA PRO A 258 22.36 -29.44 37.94
C PRO A 258 20.85 -29.70 37.92
N VAL A 259 20.08 -28.64 37.69
CA VAL A 259 18.64 -28.75 37.49
C VAL A 259 18.47 -29.48 36.16
N ASP A 260 18.08 -30.75 36.23
CA ASP A 260 17.75 -31.54 35.06
C ASP A 260 16.43 -31.00 34.49
N PHE A 261 16.51 -30.33 33.35
CA PHE A 261 15.33 -29.86 32.62
C PHE A 261 14.76 -31.04 31.82
N GLU A 262 13.61 -31.55 32.26
CA GLU A 262 12.93 -32.68 31.61
C GLU A 262 12.21 -32.28 30.31
N THR A 263 11.87 -31.00 30.14
CA THR A 263 11.08 -30.52 29.00
C THR A 263 11.68 -29.27 28.37
N TRP A 264 11.71 -29.25 27.03
CA TRP A 264 12.19 -28.11 26.25
C TRP A 264 11.08 -27.62 25.33
N VAL A 265 10.81 -26.31 25.39
CA VAL A 265 9.76 -25.66 24.60
C VAL A 265 10.39 -24.77 23.54
N VAL A 266 9.92 -24.87 22.30
CA VAL A 266 10.39 -24.03 21.18
C VAL A 266 9.99 -22.57 21.41
N MET A 267 10.99 -21.69 21.48
CA MET A 267 10.83 -20.24 21.64
C MET A 267 11.08 -19.47 20.34
N TYR A 268 11.83 -20.06 19.42
CA TYR A 268 12.04 -19.54 18.07
C TYR A 268 12.38 -20.69 17.11
N GLN A 269 11.82 -20.62 15.90
CA GLN A 269 12.25 -21.39 14.73
C GLN A 269 12.44 -20.43 13.56
N SER A 270 13.47 -20.66 12.75
CA SER A 270 13.78 -19.84 11.57
C SER A 270 12.68 -19.85 10.51
N ASN A 271 11.82 -20.87 10.46
CA ASN A 271 10.67 -20.92 9.56
C ASN A 271 9.38 -20.34 10.19
N GLY A 272 9.43 -19.91 11.46
CA GLY A 272 8.28 -19.37 12.19
C GLY A 272 7.26 -20.40 12.67
N GLU A 273 7.42 -21.69 12.33
CA GLU A 273 6.51 -22.75 12.75
C GLU A 273 6.85 -23.26 14.17
N GLY A 274 6.04 -24.18 14.70
CA GLY A 274 6.39 -24.94 15.91
C GLY A 274 6.55 -24.16 17.22
N LEU A 275 6.24 -22.86 17.26
CA LEU A 275 6.35 -22.06 18.47
C LEU A 275 5.49 -22.63 19.61
N GLY A 276 6.12 -22.84 20.76
CA GLY A 276 5.50 -23.47 21.92
C GLY A 276 5.40 -24.99 21.86
N GLU A 277 5.87 -25.68 20.81
CA GLU A 277 5.94 -27.14 20.81
C GLU A 277 7.01 -27.65 21.78
N GLN A 278 6.77 -28.84 22.34
CA GLN A 278 7.77 -29.52 23.16
C GLN A 278 8.66 -30.38 22.26
N VAL A 279 9.97 -30.20 22.36
CA VAL A 279 10.95 -30.92 21.54
C VAL A 279 12.07 -31.48 22.41
N VAL A 280 12.81 -32.47 21.91
CA VAL A 280 13.99 -33.00 22.60
C VAL A 280 15.22 -32.52 21.84
N PRO A 281 15.98 -31.54 22.37
CA PRO A 281 17.16 -31.04 21.68
C PRO A 281 18.27 -32.11 21.65
N PRO A 282 19.14 -32.11 20.62
CA PRO A 282 20.32 -32.97 20.58
C PRO A 282 21.17 -32.86 21.85
N LYS A 283 21.79 -33.97 22.25
CA LYS A 283 22.58 -34.05 23.49
C LYS A 283 23.82 -33.14 23.45
N ASP A 284 24.38 -32.97 22.26
CA ASP A 284 25.53 -32.14 21.92
C ASP A 284 25.18 -30.66 21.72
N ALA A 285 23.90 -30.29 21.69
CA ALA A 285 23.49 -28.89 21.60
C ALA A 285 23.97 -28.08 22.81
N GLY A 286 24.69 -26.99 22.53
CA GLY A 286 25.28 -26.10 23.54
C GLY A 286 24.23 -25.51 24.47
N LEU A 287 24.48 -25.59 25.78
CA LEU A 287 23.60 -25.03 26.81
C LEU A 287 23.95 -23.56 27.07
N LEU A 288 23.02 -22.67 26.75
CA LEU A 288 23.11 -21.24 27.04
C LEU A 288 22.31 -20.92 28.31
N ARG A 289 22.89 -20.19 29.26
CA ARG A 289 22.21 -19.75 30.49
C ARG A 289 22.13 -18.23 30.54
N THR A 290 20.92 -17.69 30.62
CA THR A 290 20.66 -16.24 30.63
C THR A 290 19.53 -15.96 31.62
N GLU A 291 19.75 -15.05 32.58
CA GLU A 291 18.72 -14.63 33.56
C GLU A 291 18.04 -15.79 34.33
N GLY A 292 18.82 -16.82 34.67
CA GLY A 292 18.29 -18.01 35.36
C GLY A 292 17.49 -18.96 34.48
N ARG A 293 17.34 -18.67 33.19
CA ARG A 293 16.73 -19.56 32.20
C ARG A 293 17.79 -20.31 31.42
N CYS A 294 17.44 -21.49 30.93
CA CYS A 294 18.31 -22.33 30.15
C CYS A 294 17.77 -22.47 28.73
N TYR A 295 18.66 -22.30 27.76
CA TYR A 295 18.35 -22.34 26.35
C TYR A 295 19.28 -23.31 25.63
N LYS A 296 18.80 -23.90 24.54
CA LYS A 296 19.63 -24.62 23.58
C LYS A 296 19.31 -24.12 22.19
N ILE A 297 20.35 -23.99 21.36
CA ILE A 297 20.24 -23.68 19.94
C ILE A 297 20.74 -24.90 19.17
N PHE A 298 19.98 -25.35 18.19
CA PHE A 298 20.37 -26.46 17.32
C PHE A 298 19.69 -26.35 15.97
N ASP A 299 20.27 -26.99 14.97
CA ASP A 299 19.66 -27.17 13.65
C ASP A 299 18.86 -28.48 13.63
N ARG A 300 17.64 -28.42 13.09
CA ARG A 300 16.82 -29.59 12.80
C ARG A 300 16.36 -29.50 11.36
N GLU A 301 16.96 -30.32 10.49
CA GLU A 301 16.59 -30.41 9.07
C GLU A 301 16.73 -29.07 8.33
N GLY A 302 17.75 -28.26 8.67
CA GLY A 302 17.99 -26.93 8.09
C GLY A 302 17.17 -25.81 8.75
N VAL A 303 16.41 -26.13 9.80
CA VAL A 303 15.65 -25.15 10.59
C VAL A 303 16.37 -24.93 11.92
N VAL A 304 16.85 -23.70 12.14
CA VAL A 304 17.47 -23.29 13.40
C VAL A 304 16.38 -23.14 14.47
N CYS A 305 16.52 -23.91 15.55
CA CYS A 305 15.60 -23.93 16.68
C CYS A 305 16.27 -23.35 17.93
N LEU A 306 15.61 -22.40 18.59
CA LEU A 306 15.94 -21.98 19.96
C LEU A 306 14.86 -22.52 20.90
N VAL A 307 15.28 -23.33 21.86
CA VAL A 307 14.39 -23.96 22.84
C VAL A 307 14.73 -23.50 24.25
N GLN A 308 13.71 -23.33 25.10
CA GLN A 308 13.84 -23.00 26.52
C GLN A 308 13.57 -24.26 27.36
N GLY A 309 14.52 -24.60 28.23
CA GLY A 309 14.37 -25.65 29.23
C GLY A 309 13.51 -25.16 30.39
N CYS A 310 12.51 -25.94 30.75
CA CYS A 310 11.57 -25.65 31.84
C CYS A 310 11.19 -26.93 32.59
N SER A 311 10.64 -26.79 33.80
CA SER A 311 10.07 -27.95 34.50
C SER A 311 8.80 -28.45 33.76
N PRO A 312 8.40 -29.71 33.94
CA PRO A 312 7.17 -30.25 33.34
C PRO A 312 5.92 -29.43 33.69
N GLU A 313 5.85 -28.89 34.91
CA GLU A 313 4.75 -28.04 35.38
C GLU A 313 4.72 -26.68 34.65
N GLU A 314 5.89 -26.11 34.34
CA GLU A 314 6.00 -24.82 33.66
C GLU A 314 5.87 -24.93 32.14
N ALA A 315 6.16 -26.10 31.56
CA ALA A 315 6.16 -26.31 30.12
C ALA A 315 4.84 -25.89 29.45
N HIS A 316 3.70 -26.17 30.09
CA HIS A 316 2.40 -25.76 29.56
C HIS A 316 2.24 -24.23 29.50
N ARG A 317 2.67 -23.52 30.55
CA ARG A 317 2.60 -22.06 30.62
C ARG A 317 3.54 -21.40 29.61
N VAL A 318 4.77 -21.91 29.49
CA VAL A 318 5.76 -21.40 28.51
C VAL A 318 5.28 -21.67 27.07
N SER A 319 4.70 -22.85 26.81
CA SER A 319 4.11 -23.20 25.51
C SER A 319 2.99 -22.24 25.11
N LEU A 320 2.06 -21.93 26.02
CA LEU A 320 0.98 -20.98 25.77
C LEU A 320 1.52 -19.57 25.48
N ALA A 321 2.50 -19.11 26.27
CA ALA A 321 3.10 -17.79 26.09
C ALA A 321 3.84 -17.67 24.74
N ALA A 322 4.57 -18.70 24.32
CA ALA A 322 5.26 -18.73 23.03
C ALA A 322 4.26 -18.74 21.86
N LYS A 323 3.16 -19.49 21.97
CA LYS A 323 2.07 -19.50 20.99
C LYS A 323 1.34 -18.16 20.90
N GLU A 324 1.17 -17.46 22.02
CA GLU A 324 0.58 -16.13 22.04
C GLU A 324 1.49 -15.10 21.35
N GLN A 325 2.80 -15.15 21.59
CA GLN A 325 3.78 -14.29 20.89
C GLN A 325 3.81 -14.51 19.38
N SER A 326 3.73 -15.78 18.95
CA SER A 326 3.60 -16.12 17.52
C SER A 326 2.38 -15.47 16.91
N ARG A 327 1.22 -15.58 17.58
CA ARG A 327 -0.03 -15.00 17.12
C ARG A 327 0.02 -13.48 17.05
N ASP A 328 0.68 -12.83 18.01
CA ASP A 328 0.81 -11.37 18.02
C ASP A 328 1.73 -10.87 16.91
N ARG A 329 2.87 -11.55 16.66
CA ARG A 329 3.76 -11.20 15.55
C ARG A 329 3.08 -11.37 14.20
N ASP A 330 2.40 -12.49 14.02
CA ASP A 330 1.59 -12.76 12.83
C ASP A 330 0.48 -11.71 12.66
N ARG A 331 -0.10 -11.19 13.76
CA ARG A 331 -1.11 -10.14 13.70
C ARG A 331 -0.52 -8.79 13.28
N GLU A 332 0.68 -8.45 13.74
CA GLU A 332 1.34 -7.19 13.38
C GLU A 332 1.80 -7.16 11.91
N GLU A 333 2.18 -8.31 11.36
CA GLU A 333 2.63 -8.42 9.96
C GLU A 333 1.47 -8.63 8.96
N ARG A 334 0.30 -9.08 9.41
CA ARG A 334 -0.86 -9.32 8.53
C ARG A 334 -1.55 -8.02 8.14
N ASP A 335 -1.85 -7.90 6.86
CA ASP A 335 -2.76 -6.88 6.36
C ASP A 335 -4.14 -7.07 7.00
N VAL A 336 -4.50 -6.12 7.85
CA VAL A 336 -5.76 -6.06 8.60
C VAL A 336 -7.03 -6.12 7.72
N ARG A 337 -6.88 -5.92 6.40
CA ARG A 337 -7.95 -6.01 5.41
C ARG A 337 -8.28 -7.45 5.00
N VAL A 338 -7.43 -8.41 5.35
CA VAL A 338 -7.55 -9.82 4.95
C VAL A 338 -7.75 -10.68 6.20
N LEU A 339 -8.79 -11.52 6.20
CA LEU A 339 -8.99 -12.48 7.28
C LEU A 339 -8.15 -13.75 7.04
N PRO A 340 -7.91 -14.56 8.09
CA PRO A 340 -7.31 -15.88 7.91
C PRO A 340 -8.14 -16.72 6.93
N VAL A 341 -7.50 -17.39 5.97
CA VAL A 341 -8.22 -18.24 5.02
C VAL A 341 -8.70 -19.52 5.72
N LEU A 342 -10.00 -19.82 5.61
CA LEU A 342 -10.63 -21.06 6.06
C LEU A 342 -11.06 -21.90 4.86
N PHE A 343 -10.95 -23.21 5.02
CA PHE A 343 -11.49 -24.21 4.12
C PHE A 343 -12.61 -24.94 4.84
N ASP A 344 -13.69 -25.23 4.13
CA ASP A 344 -14.80 -25.99 4.67
C ASP A 344 -14.50 -27.50 4.67
N SER A 345 -15.49 -28.31 5.03
CA SER A 345 -15.37 -29.77 5.04
C SER A 345 -15.17 -30.39 3.65
N ALA A 346 -15.46 -29.66 2.58
CA ALA A 346 -15.27 -30.09 1.19
C ALA A 346 -13.90 -29.64 0.63
N ASP A 347 -13.03 -29.07 1.49
CA ASP A 347 -11.75 -28.47 1.09
C ASP A 347 -11.95 -27.29 0.11
N GLU A 348 -13.12 -26.67 0.12
CA GLU A 348 -13.40 -25.46 -0.65
C GLU A 348 -13.12 -24.23 0.22
N ARG A 349 -12.54 -23.20 -0.40
CA ARG A 349 -12.34 -21.91 0.28
C ARG A 349 -13.71 -21.27 0.50
N TRP A 350 -14.19 -21.35 1.73
CA TRP A 350 -15.50 -20.83 2.09
C TRP A 350 -15.56 -20.45 3.57
N ARG A 351 -16.32 -19.39 3.87
CA ARG A 351 -16.57 -18.89 5.22
C ARG A 351 -17.97 -18.31 5.30
N THR A 352 -18.71 -18.59 6.37
CA THR A 352 -20.03 -17.97 6.57
C THR A 352 -19.92 -16.60 7.23
N LEU A 353 -20.91 -15.73 7.01
CA LEU A 353 -20.95 -14.41 7.66
C LEU A 353 -20.98 -14.51 9.20
N GLY A 354 -21.60 -15.57 9.74
CA GLY A 354 -21.67 -15.83 11.18
C GLY A 354 -20.30 -16.11 11.81
N GLU A 355 -19.42 -16.80 11.08
CA GLU A 355 -18.04 -17.10 11.45
C GLU A 355 -17.10 -15.92 11.20
N ALA A 356 -17.36 -15.11 10.17
CA ALA A 356 -16.52 -13.97 9.81
C ALA A 356 -16.62 -12.80 10.80
N ILE A 357 -17.82 -12.48 11.30
CA ILE A 357 -18.05 -11.26 12.10
C ILE A 357 -17.25 -11.18 13.42
N PRO A 358 -17.03 -12.26 14.18
CA PRO A 358 -16.14 -12.22 15.34
C PRO A 358 -14.72 -11.76 15.01
N ASP A 359 -14.24 -12.03 13.79
CA ASP A 359 -12.89 -11.67 13.33
C ASP A 359 -12.86 -10.30 12.62
N TYR A 360 -14.01 -9.69 12.34
CA TYR A 360 -14.07 -8.38 11.71
C TYR A 360 -13.66 -7.27 12.69
N GLU A 361 -12.72 -6.47 12.24
CA GLU A 361 -12.20 -5.30 12.95
C GLU A 361 -12.44 -4.04 12.14
N GLU A 362 -13.06 -3.05 12.78
CA GLU A 362 -13.31 -1.75 12.17
C GLU A 362 -12.17 -0.78 12.52
N ILE A 363 -11.25 -0.57 11.57
CA ILE A 363 -10.02 0.22 11.77
C ILE A 363 -10.20 1.62 11.20
N GLU A 364 -10.02 2.65 12.01
CA GLU A 364 -10.14 4.04 11.55
C GLU A 364 -8.89 4.44 10.76
N TYR A 365 -9.10 4.79 9.49
CA TYR A 365 -8.05 5.29 8.60
C TYR A 365 -8.20 6.81 8.45
N GLU A 366 -7.12 7.57 8.66
CA GLU A 366 -7.12 9.03 8.50
C GLU A 366 -7.41 9.46 7.06
N ASP A 367 -7.05 8.61 6.09
CA ASP A 367 -7.18 8.82 4.65
C ASP A 367 -8.36 8.06 4.02
N PHE A 368 -9.35 7.64 4.83
CA PHE A 368 -10.51 6.92 4.30
C PHE A 368 -11.26 7.77 3.25
N PRO A 369 -11.47 7.28 2.02
CA PRO A 369 -11.91 8.12 0.89
C PRO A 369 -13.39 8.53 0.95
N LEU A 370 -14.21 7.83 1.76
CA LEU A 370 -15.64 8.10 1.90
C LEU A 370 -15.91 8.92 3.16
N GLN A 371 -16.80 9.91 3.06
CA GLN A 371 -17.20 10.73 4.20
C GLN A 371 -18.39 10.21 4.98
N GLY A 372 -18.51 10.68 6.22
CA GLY A 372 -19.61 10.29 7.10
C GLY A 372 -19.32 8.95 7.80
N PRO A 373 -20.26 8.50 8.65
CA PRO A 373 -20.06 7.30 9.45
C PRO A 373 -19.97 6.06 8.56
N ARG A 374 -19.10 5.11 8.94
CA ARG A 374 -19.08 3.80 8.30
C ARG A 374 -20.29 2.98 8.72
N THR A 375 -20.87 2.28 7.77
CA THR A 375 -22.15 1.57 7.93
C THR A 375 -22.01 0.07 7.76
N MET A 376 -20.95 -0.39 7.09
CA MET A 376 -20.71 -1.80 6.79
C MET A 376 -20.79 -2.68 8.03
N TYR A 377 -20.06 -2.34 9.11
CA TYR A 377 -20.01 -3.19 10.30
C TYR A 377 -21.37 -3.31 11.01
N ARG A 378 -22.14 -2.22 11.04
CA ARG A 378 -23.51 -2.21 11.58
C ARG A 378 -24.42 -3.13 10.76
N ASP A 379 -24.34 -3.05 9.44
CA ASP A 379 -25.20 -3.81 8.53
C ASP A 379 -24.85 -5.31 8.58
N LEU A 380 -23.57 -5.67 8.65
CA LEU A 380 -23.11 -7.05 8.85
C LEU A 380 -23.65 -7.65 10.16
N LYS A 381 -23.58 -6.89 11.27
CA LYS A 381 -24.17 -7.30 12.56
C LYS A 381 -25.68 -7.52 12.45
N GLN A 382 -26.38 -6.69 11.68
CA GLN A 382 -27.81 -6.83 11.47
C GLN A 382 -28.14 -8.08 10.63
N LEU A 383 -27.40 -8.32 9.55
CA LEU A 383 -27.53 -9.54 8.74
C LEU A 383 -27.30 -10.81 9.56
N ARG A 384 -26.27 -10.83 10.41
CA ARG A 384 -26.01 -11.94 11.34
C ARG A 384 -27.14 -12.16 12.33
N ARG A 385 -27.71 -11.10 12.91
CA ARG A 385 -28.87 -11.22 13.82
C ARG A 385 -30.09 -11.83 13.13
N LEU A 386 -30.25 -11.56 11.84
CA LEU A 386 -31.32 -12.12 11.03
C LEU A 386 -30.99 -13.53 10.48
N GLY A 387 -29.76 -14.02 10.67
CA GLY A 387 -29.30 -15.27 10.08
C GLY A 387 -29.28 -15.24 8.55
N MET A 388 -29.01 -14.08 7.95
CA MET A 388 -29.03 -13.88 6.49
C MET A 388 -27.63 -13.59 5.94
N SER A 389 -27.33 -14.12 4.75
CA SER A 389 -26.24 -13.65 3.88
C SER A 389 -26.66 -12.43 3.06
N PHE A 390 -25.74 -11.83 2.30
CA PHE A 390 -26.09 -10.71 1.41
C PHE A 390 -27.03 -11.14 0.29
N VAL A 391 -26.87 -12.35 -0.24
CA VAL A 391 -27.75 -12.90 -1.28
C VAL A 391 -29.15 -13.15 -0.72
N GLN A 392 -29.25 -13.76 0.46
CA GLN A 392 -30.54 -13.98 1.13
C GLN A 392 -31.23 -12.66 1.49
N HIS A 393 -30.45 -11.65 1.87
CA HIS A 393 -30.95 -10.29 2.10
C HIS A 393 -31.60 -9.71 0.85
N HIS A 394 -30.94 -9.81 -0.32
CA HIS A 394 -31.51 -9.36 -1.59
C HIS A 394 -32.85 -10.04 -1.89
N GLU A 395 -32.94 -11.36 -1.77
CA GLU A 395 -34.20 -12.09 -2.01
C GLU A 395 -35.32 -11.67 -1.05
N SER A 396 -34.98 -11.39 0.21
CA SER A 396 -35.89 -10.88 1.24
C SER A 396 -36.37 -9.46 0.90
N TRP A 397 -35.46 -8.59 0.44
CA TRP A 397 -35.77 -7.23 0.03
C TRP A 397 -36.65 -7.18 -1.22
N VAL A 398 -36.37 -7.96 -2.27
CA VAL A 398 -37.21 -8.03 -3.48
C VAL A 398 -38.65 -8.41 -3.13
N ARG A 399 -38.83 -9.40 -2.25
CA ARG A 399 -40.17 -9.83 -1.78
C ARG A 399 -40.93 -8.76 -1.00
N LYS A 400 -40.24 -7.88 -0.29
CA LYS A 400 -40.85 -6.89 0.64
C LYS A 400 -40.99 -5.49 0.05
N SER A 401 -40.12 -5.12 -0.88
CA SER A 401 -40.04 -3.75 -1.41
C SER A 401 -41.16 -3.40 -2.37
N GLY A 402 -41.78 -4.39 -3.04
CA GLY A 402 -42.80 -4.15 -4.06
C GLY A 402 -42.23 -3.63 -5.38
N VAL A 403 -40.91 -3.63 -5.54
CA VAL A 403 -40.24 -3.26 -6.79
C VAL A 403 -40.52 -4.31 -7.86
N ARG A 404 -40.82 -3.87 -9.09
CA ARG A 404 -41.11 -4.77 -10.21
C ARG A 404 -39.87 -5.59 -10.56
N SER A 405 -40.04 -6.89 -10.80
CA SER A 405 -38.93 -7.82 -11.11
C SER A 405 -38.05 -7.40 -12.29
N SER A 406 -38.61 -6.64 -13.24
CA SER A 406 -37.91 -6.10 -14.41
C SER A 406 -37.19 -4.78 -14.15
N ASP A 407 -37.29 -4.22 -12.94
CA ASP A 407 -36.64 -2.95 -12.60
C ASP A 407 -35.12 -3.11 -12.58
N ARG A 408 -34.42 -2.14 -13.16
CA ARG A 408 -32.94 -2.11 -13.20
C ARG A 408 -32.33 -2.21 -11.80
N SER A 409 -32.97 -1.59 -10.81
CA SER A 409 -32.50 -1.52 -9.43
C SER A 409 -32.42 -2.90 -8.77
N ILE A 410 -33.25 -3.85 -9.19
CA ILE A 410 -33.19 -5.24 -8.68
C ILE A 410 -31.90 -5.92 -9.16
N TYR A 411 -31.57 -5.80 -10.44
CA TYR A 411 -30.35 -6.40 -10.99
C TYR A 411 -29.09 -5.76 -10.40
N GLU A 412 -29.10 -4.43 -10.23
CA GLU A 412 -28.02 -3.71 -9.56
C GLU A 412 -27.85 -4.17 -8.10
N HIS A 413 -28.93 -4.18 -7.32
CA HIS A 413 -28.91 -4.65 -5.94
C HIS A 413 -28.46 -6.12 -5.83
N SER A 414 -28.90 -6.98 -6.74
CA SER A 414 -28.47 -8.39 -6.79
C SER A 414 -26.97 -8.52 -6.97
N THR A 415 -26.42 -7.71 -7.90
CA THR A 415 -24.99 -7.69 -8.21
C THR A 415 -24.18 -7.19 -7.02
N LEU A 416 -24.58 -6.09 -6.39
CA LEU A 416 -23.92 -5.55 -5.19
C LEU A 416 -23.90 -6.56 -4.05
N CYS A 417 -25.03 -7.23 -3.80
CA CYS A 417 -25.13 -8.26 -2.76
C CYS A 417 -24.22 -9.46 -3.05
N ARG A 418 -24.15 -9.95 -4.29
CA ARG A 418 -23.24 -11.06 -4.65
C ARG A 418 -21.78 -10.68 -4.49
N SER A 419 -21.39 -9.47 -4.91
CA SER A 419 -20.03 -9.00 -4.74
C SER A 419 -19.63 -8.96 -3.26
N LEU A 420 -20.48 -8.39 -2.41
CA LEU A 420 -20.25 -8.36 -0.96
C LEU A 420 -20.23 -9.76 -0.33
N ASP A 421 -21.05 -10.68 -0.83
CA ASP A 421 -21.07 -12.08 -0.39
C ASP A 421 -19.74 -12.76 -0.72
N TYR A 422 -19.25 -12.66 -1.97
CA TYR A 422 -17.96 -13.24 -2.38
C TYR A 422 -16.77 -12.64 -1.62
N MET A 423 -16.78 -11.32 -1.41
CA MET A 423 -15.74 -10.67 -0.60
C MET A 423 -15.70 -11.23 0.82
N ALA A 424 -16.84 -11.59 1.41
CA ALA A 424 -16.93 -12.16 2.75
C ALA A 424 -16.62 -13.67 2.80
N SER A 425 -17.18 -14.45 1.87
CA SER A 425 -17.16 -15.92 1.95
C SER A 425 -15.99 -16.56 1.21
N TYR A 426 -15.70 -16.08 0.01
CA TYR A 426 -14.67 -16.65 -0.86
C TYR A 426 -13.33 -15.95 -0.65
N ASP A 427 -13.28 -14.62 -0.79
CA ASP A 427 -12.05 -13.85 -0.62
C ASP A 427 -11.67 -13.67 0.86
N GLN A 428 -12.64 -13.85 1.76
CA GLN A 428 -12.46 -13.77 3.22
C GLN A 428 -11.80 -12.46 3.65
N LEU A 429 -12.37 -11.35 3.19
CA LEU A 429 -11.86 -10.00 3.47
C LEU A 429 -12.54 -9.39 4.70
N ASN A 430 -11.81 -8.56 5.43
CA ASN A 430 -12.34 -7.77 6.53
C ASN A 430 -13.14 -6.56 5.99
N LEU A 431 -14.41 -6.78 5.63
CA LEU A 431 -15.24 -5.78 4.92
C LEU A 431 -15.30 -4.40 5.60
N PRO A 432 -15.44 -4.26 6.94
CA PRO A 432 -15.41 -2.97 7.62
C PRO A 432 -14.12 -2.14 7.42
N ALA A 433 -13.00 -2.82 7.16
CA ALA A 433 -11.72 -2.18 6.88
C ALA A 433 -11.55 -1.77 5.41
N LEU A 434 -12.47 -2.16 4.52
CA LEU A 434 -12.36 -1.93 3.09
C LEU A 434 -13.24 -0.76 2.61
N ALA A 435 -12.60 0.23 1.99
CA ALA A 435 -13.29 1.36 1.36
C ALA A 435 -14.22 0.93 0.20
N CYS A 436 -13.80 -0.05 -0.62
CA CYS A 436 -14.62 -0.56 -1.72
C CYS A 436 -15.87 -1.28 -1.20
N ALA A 437 -15.76 -2.04 -0.12
CA ALA A 437 -16.89 -2.72 0.49
C ALA A 437 -17.90 -1.71 1.05
N GLU A 438 -17.42 -0.68 1.77
CA GLU A 438 -18.26 0.41 2.26
C GLU A 438 -18.97 1.15 1.11
N ALA A 439 -18.28 1.45 0.00
CA ALA A 439 -18.89 2.08 -1.18
C ALA A 439 -20.02 1.24 -1.77
N LEU A 440 -19.80 -0.06 -1.96
CA LEU A 440 -20.80 -1.01 -2.44
C LEU A 440 -22.00 -1.08 -1.48
N ASN A 441 -21.76 -1.13 -0.17
CA ASN A 441 -22.82 -1.19 0.83
C ASN A 441 -23.65 0.08 0.89
N ARG A 442 -23.03 1.26 0.78
CA ARG A 442 -23.75 2.53 0.71
C ARG A 442 -24.61 2.63 -0.54
N ARG A 443 -24.10 2.16 -1.69
CA ARG A 443 -24.90 2.10 -2.93
C ARG A 443 -26.09 1.14 -2.78
N ARG A 444 -25.90 -0.02 -2.16
CA ARG A 444 -26.98 -0.96 -1.82
C ARG A 444 -28.04 -0.27 -0.93
N ALA A 445 -27.61 0.34 0.17
CA ALA A 445 -28.49 1.03 1.11
C ALA A 445 -29.26 2.20 0.46
N LEU A 446 -28.61 2.95 -0.45
CA LEU A 446 -29.26 4.01 -1.22
C LEU A 446 -30.38 3.48 -2.12
N ILE A 447 -30.20 2.32 -2.76
CA ILE A 447 -31.27 1.69 -3.56
C ILE A 447 -32.47 1.34 -2.69
N GLU A 448 -32.22 0.77 -1.50
CA GLU A 448 -33.27 0.41 -0.54
C GLU A 448 -34.02 1.64 -0.03
N LEU A 449 -33.30 2.70 0.30
CA LEU A 449 -33.85 3.98 0.74
C LEU A 449 -34.67 4.64 -0.36
N ALA A 450 -34.17 4.65 -1.59
CA ALA A 450 -34.83 5.29 -2.72
C ALA A 450 -36.21 4.68 -3.02
N HIS A 451 -36.34 3.36 -2.85
CA HIS A 451 -37.60 2.63 -3.06
C HIS A 451 -38.50 2.59 -1.82
N GLN A 452 -38.08 3.18 -0.71
CA GLN A 452 -38.86 3.16 0.53
C GLN A 452 -40.14 4.00 0.36
N GLY A 453 -41.30 3.35 0.46
CA GLY A 453 -42.62 3.97 0.41
C GLY A 453 -43.17 4.24 -1.00
N ARG A 454 -42.32 4.37 -2.02
CA ARG A 454 -42.74 4.57 -3.43
C ARG A 454 -41.93 3.70 -4.39
N PRO A 455 -42.23 2.39 -4.50
CA PRO A 455 -41.46 1.46 -5.32
C PRO A 455 -41.50 1.75 -6.83
N GLU A 456 -42.55 2.42 -7.33
CA GLU A 456 -42.66 2.77 -8.77
C GLU A 456 -41.99 4.10 -9.13
N ALA A 457 -41.60 4.90 -8.13
CA ALA A 457 -41.03 6.23 -8.32
C ALA A 457 -39.92 6.48 -7.29
N PRO A 458 -38.76 5.79 -7.42
CA PRO A 458 -37.67 5.89 -6.46
C PRO A 458 -37.06 7.30 -6.44
N SER A 459 -36.70 7.79 -5.25
CA SER A 459 -36.03 9.09 -5.07
C SER A 459 -34.57 8.91 -4.68
N TYR A 460 -33.66 9.46 -5.49
CA TYR A 460 -32.22 9.44 -5.27
C TYR A 460 -31.65 10.80 -4.83
N GLU A 461 -32.50 11.71 -4.35
CA GLU A 461 -32.06 13.05 -3.91
C GLU A 461 -31.02 12.98 -2.78
N ALA A 462 -31.08 11.94 -1.94
CA ALA A 462 -30.12 11.72 -0.85
C ALA A 462 -28.82 11.01 -1.29
N ALA A 463 -28.56 10.85 -2.60
CA ALA A 463 -27.42 10.07 -3.09
C ALA A 463 -26.07 10.64 -2.64
N GLU A 464 -25.89 11.96 -2.69
CA GLU A 464 -24.63 12.62 -2.30
C GLU A 464 -24.32 12.38 -0.81
N GLU A 465 -25.33 12.51 0.05
CA GLU A 465 -25.19 12.33 1.50
C GLU A 465 -24.95 10.87 1.88
N VAL A 466 -25.68 9.94 1.26
CA VAL A 466 -25.62 8.50 1.59
C VAL A 466 -24.34 7.85 1.06
N LEU A 467 -23.91 8.20 -0.16
CA LEU A 467 -22.69 7.64 -0.74
C LEU A 467 -21.44 8.22 -0.06
N GLY A 468 -21.50 9.48 0.39
CA GLY A 468 -20.38 10.19 0.98
C GLY A 468 -19.19 10.35 0.03
N VAL A 469 -19.45 10.25 -1.28
CA VAL A 469 -18.50 10.54 -2.35
C VAL A 469 -18.49 12.06 -2.53
N ARG A 470 -17.29 12.64 -2.51
CA ARG A 470 -17.09 14.10 -2.57
C ARG A 470 -17.05 14.65 -4.00
N GLU A 471 -17.19 13.77 -5.00
CA GLU A 471 -17.21 14.16 -6.40
C GLU A 471 -18.46 14.97 -6.67
N SER A 472 -18.25 16.13 -7.29
CA SER A 472 -19.36 16.99 -7.66
C SER A 472 -20.16 16.29 -8.76
N GLY A 473 -21.49 16.24 -8.64
CA GLY A 473 -22.35 15.53 -9.60
C GLY A 473 -22.26 16.04 -11.04
N ASP A 474 -21.62 17.20 -11.25
CA ASP A 474 -21.29 17.76 -12.57
C ASP A 474 -20.04 17.12 -13.22
N GLY A 475 -19.38 16.17 -12.54
CA GLY A 475 -18.13 15.56 -12.98
C GLY A 475 -16.92 16.47 -12.82
N SER A 476 -17.04 17.59 -12.11
CA SER A 476 -15.91 18.46 -11.84
C SER A 476 -14.99 17.86 -10.78
N VAL A 477 -13.71 17.79 -11.11
CA VAL A 477 -12.65 17.38 -10.18
C VAL A 477 -12.18 18.63 -9.45
N VAL A 478 -12.87 18.99 -8.37
CA VAL A 478 -12.47 20.11 -7.50
C VAL A 478 -11.79 19.54 -6.26
N ASP A 479 -10.59 20.04 -5.96
CA ASP A 479 -9.85 19.68 -4.76
C ASP A 479 -10.70 19.98 -3.50
N PRO A 480 -11.01 18.97 -2.66
CA PRO A 480 -11.74 19.16 -1.41
C PRO A 480 -11.13 20.22 -0.49
N ALA A 481 -9.80 20.33 -0.45
CA ALA A 481 -9.11 21.32 0.38
C ALA A 481 -9.43 22.74 -0.09
N LEU A 482 -9.53 22.94 -1.41
CA LEU A 482 -9.90 24.22 -2.01
C LEU A 482 -11.36 24.57 -1.71
N THR A 483 -12.27 23.61 -1.83
CA THR A 483 -13.70 23.79 -1.50
C THR A 483 -13.88 24.12 -0.01
N GLN A 484 -13.19 23.42 0.89
CA GLN A 484 -13.21 23.73 2.32
C GLN A 484 -12.63 25.11 2.63
N HIS A 485 -11.55 25.51 1.98
CA HIS A 485 -10.98 26.85 2.14
C HIS A 485 -11.95 27.93 1.64
N ALA A 486 -12.61 27.72 0.50
CA ALA A 486 -13.64 28.61 -0.03
C ALA A 486 -14.83 28.72 0.92
N ALA A 487 -15.35 27.60 1.42
CA ALA A 487 -16.45 27.55 2.39
C ALA A 487 -16.09 28.27 3.70
N LYS A 488 -14.89 28.02 4.25
CA LYS A 488 -14.39 28.74 5.45
C LYS A 488 -14.30 30.25 5.21
N ARG A 489 -13.84 30.69 4.03
CA ARG A 489 -13.82 32.12 3.67
C ARG A 489 -15.21 32.71 3.50
N GLN A 490 -16.16 31.98 2.94
CA GLN A 490 -17.55 32.43 2.83
C GLN A 490 -18.22 32.55 4.21
N ALA A 491 -18.02 31.56 5.09
CA ALA A 491 -18.51 31.61 6.46
C ALA A 491 -17.91 32.80 7.24
N ALA A 492 -16.60 33.04 7.11
CA ALA A 492 -15.95 34.21 7.72
C ALA A 492 -16.51 35.54 7.19
N LYS A 493 -16.75 35.65 5.88
CA LYS A 493 -17.40 36.82 5.28
C LYS A 493 -18.83 37.02 5.79
N ALA A 494 -19.61 35.93 5.92
CA ALA A 494 -20.98 36.00 6.42
C ALA A 494 -21.01 36.46 7.89
N GLU A 495 -20.08 35.99 8.72
CA GLU A 495 -19.96 36.45 10.11
C GLU A 495 -19.55 37.93 10.18
N VAL A 496 -18.58 38.38 9.37
CA VAL A 496 -18.21 39.82 9.29
C VAL A 496 -19.41 40.68 8.87
N LEU A 497 -20.20 40.25 7.90
CA LEU A 497 -21.41 40.95 7.47
C LEU A 497 -22.48 41.01 8.58
N LYS A 498 -22.65 39.92 9.32
CA LYS A 498 -23.55 39.85 10.47
C LYS A 498 -23.12 40.83 11.57
N GLN A 499 -21.84 40.84 11.92
CA GLN A 499 -21.28 41.79 12.91
C GLN A 499 -21.40 43.24 12.43
N THR A 500 -21.19 43.49 11.13
CA THR A 500 -21.35 44.82 10.53
C THR A 500 -22.81 45.28 10.60
N ARG A 501 -23.78 44.37 10.37
CA ARG A 501 -25.21 44.67 10.49
C ARG A 501 -25.58 45.02 11.93
N LEU A 502 -25.13 44.21 12.90
CA LEU A 502 -25.36 44.45 14.32
C LEU A 502 -24.74 45.79 14.77
N ALA A 503 -23.50 46.08 14.38
CA ALA A 503 -22.85 47.35 14.70
C ALA A 503 -23.57 48.56 14.07
N ALA A 504 -24.13 48.41 12.87
CA ALA A 504 -24.94 49.45 12.23
C ALA A 504 -26.28 49.65 12.94
N GLU A 505 -26.93 48.57 13.39
CA GLU A 505 -28.16 48.62 14.19
C GLU A 505 -27.89 49.29 15.56
N GLU A 506 -26.81 48.94 16.26
CA GLU A 506 -26.40 49.57 17.52
C GLU A 506 -26.10 51.06 17.35
N LYS A 507 -25.38 51.45 16.30
CA LYS A 507 -25.15 52.87 15.98
C LYS A 507 -26.47 53.62 15.77
N ARG A 508 -27.41 53.04 15.03
CA ARG A 508 -28.74 53.64 14.82
C ARG A 508 -29.51 53.79 16.14
N HIS A 509 -29.44 52.81 17.03
CA HIS A 509 -30.04 52.90 18.36
C HIS A 509 -29.36 53.96 19.24
N ALA A 510 -28.03 54.08 19.19
CA ALA A 510 -27.29 55.10 19.91
C ALA A 510 -27.65 56.52 19.44
N TYR A 511 -27.77 56.73 18.12
CA TYR A 511 -28.22 58.00 17.55
C TYR A 511 -29.65 58.36 17.97
N ARG A 512 -30.58 57.38 18.01
CA ARG A 512 -31.95 57.63 18.50
C ARG A 512 -31.96 58.03 19.97
N ARG A 513 -31.18 57.35 20.81
CA ARG A 513 -31.08 57.68 22.24
C ARG A 513 -30.51 59.09 22.47
N SER A 514 -29.52 59.51 21.68
CA SER A 514 -28.94 60.86 21.80
C SER A 514 -29.84 61.98 21.30
N GLU A 515 -30.71 61.71 20.31
CA GLU A 515 -31.78 62.65 19.91
C GLU A 515 -32.86 62.78 20.99
N GLU A 516 -33.25 61.68 21.66
CA GLU A 516 -34.22 61.72 22.77
C GLU A 516 -33.68 62.49 23.98
N GLU A 517 -32.41 62.29 24.35
CA GLU A 517 -31.78 63.01 25.48
C GLU A 517 -31.59 64.51 25.20
N ASN A 518 -31.26 64.91 23.97
CA ASN A 518 -31.10 66.33 23.60
C ASN A 518 -32.42 67.01 23.16
N GLY A 519 -33.45 66.24 22.84
CA GLY A 519 -34.77 66.74 22.39
C GLY A 519 -35.69 67.27 23.50
N GLY A 520 -35.31 67.09 24.77
CA GLY A 520 -36.08 67.58 25.93
C GLY A 520 -36.05 69.09 26.17
N ALA A 521 -35.26 69.86 25.41
CA ALA A 521 -35.37 71.31 25.42
C ALA A 521 -36.54 71.72 24.51
N GLU A 522 -37.72 71.93 25.13
CA GLU A 522 -38.92 72.52 24.52
C GLU A 522 -38.55 73.63 23.52
N ARG A 523 -38.51 73.30 22.23
CA ARG A 523 -38.49 74.31 21.19
C ARG A 523 -39.93 74.81 21.06
N PRO A 524 -40.19 76.11 21.31
CA PRO A 524 -41.53 76.65 21.23
C PRO A 524 -42.07 76.47 19.81
N GLY A 525 -43.27 75.93 19.73
CA GLY A 525 -43.94 75.56 18.50
C GLY A 525 -43.94 76.71 17.49
N LYS A 526 -43.30 76.47 16.34
CA LYS A 526 -43.49 77.29 15.15
C LYS A 526 -44.30 76.47 14.15
N GLY A 527 -45.61 76.62 14.26
CA GLY A 527 -46.55 76.06 13.30
C GLY A 527 -46.21 76.53 11.90
N ASN A 528 -46.26 75.62 10.93
CA ASN A 528 -46.41 76.04 9.55
C ASN A 528 -46.99 74.93 8.67
N GLY A 529 -48.10 75.27 8.01
CA GLY A 529 -48.25 75.00 6.58
C GLY A 529 -48.62 73.58 6.16
N LYS A 530 -49.87 73.22 6.38
CA LYS A 530 -50.62 72.24 5.57
C LYS A 530 -50.54 72.65 4.09
N LYS A 531 -49.72 71.98 3.26
CA LYS A 531 -49.84 72.02 1.80
C LYS A 531 -50.07 70.62 1.26
N LYS A 532 -51.34 70.34 0.97
CA LYS A 532 -51.79 69.36 -0.02
C LYS A 532 -51.01 69.58 -1.33
N LYS A 533 -50.46 68.51 -1.87
CA LYS A 533 -50.22 68.31 -3.30
C LYS A 533 -50.18 66.80 -3.52
N ASP A 534 -51.31 66.24 -3.90
CA ASP A 534 -51.71 65.96 -5.28
C ASP A 534 -51.09 64.65 -5.74
N GLU A 535 -51.86 63.62 -5.43
CA GLU A 535 -52.04 62.38 -6.13
C GLU A 535 -52.01 62.61 -7.65
N GLN A 536 -50.95 62.16 -8.31
CA GLN A 536 -50.98 61.93 -9.75
C GLN A 536 -50.54 60.50 -10.06
N ASN A 537 -51.52 59.83 -10.66
CA ASN A 537 -51.52 58.50 -11.22
C ASN A 537 -50.45 58.25 -12.29
N ALA A 538 -50.11 56.95 -12.36
CA ALA A 538 -49.88 56.14 -13.56
C ALA A 538 -48.48 56.14 -14.22
N PRO A 539 -48.17 55.10 -15.02
CA PRO A 539 -48.83 53.79 -15.20
C PRO A 539 -48.08 52.60 -14.60
#